data_AF-A0A317VBP3-F1
#
_entry.id   AF-A0A317VBP3-F1
#
_cell.length_a   1.000
_cell.length_b   1.000
_cell.length_c   1.000
_cell.angle_alpha   90.00
_cell.angle_beta   90.00
_cell.angle_gamma   90.00
#
_symmetry.space_group_name_H-M   'P 1'
#
loop_
_entity.id
_entity.type
_entity.pdbx_description
1 polymer ?
#
loop_
_entity_poly.entity_id
_entity_poly.type
_entity_poly.pdbx_seq_one_letter_code
_entity_poly.pdbx_strand_id
1 'polypeptide(L)'
;MASISDLQVRLKELSAALAQIQPLVARLKGFTTAVGQGDQARLELGTEIHTRLKEAEEQLELLKVEVEGLESGADPRRKGLDSEKESERERIVALAGRLAEDLKRTRGDFRNAQLQAKRNAEVARRKERELLFTRSQSAERKKQSTEKLTQDDIVVNASNDVTAALRRTHQLMQAELSRSQFAQETLEQSTAAISSLSESYTDLDTLISSSRNLIGSLLRSQKSDTWYLETAFYILIGTIAWLVFRRILYGPMWWLVWLPLRLFGRFTFAILGTVGITSKAVQASESATVVEYVPQETPIIEPKVEPNVQSADSEAVWDQVPVMDEAEEDRLIDEIGEMVEESEKQEETNIDDISEEERQRQAELPRNPKKRMFEATDVPQQKDEL
;
A
#
# COMPACT_ATOMS: atom_id res chain seq x y z
N MET A 1 24.09 -6.53 13.38
CA MET A 1 24.25 -7.84 12.71
C MET A 1 23.84 -8.91 13.70
N ALA A 2 22.65 -9.49 13.54
CA ALA A 2 22.24 -10.64 14.36
C ALA A 2 23.18 -11.82 14.09
N SER A 3 23.51 -12.60 15.11
CA SER A 3 24.33 -13.79 14.91
C SER A 3 23.50 -14.93 14.32
N ILE A 4 24.14 -15.86 13.59
CA ILE A 4 23.47 -17.04 13.02
C ILE A 4 22.75 -17.85 14.12
N SER A 5 23.29 -17.89 15.33
CA SER A 5 22.65 -18.50 16.50
C SER A 5 21.36 -17.79 16.91
N ASP A 6 21.30 -16.46 16.87
CA ASP A 6 20.10 -15.70 17.25
C ASP A 6 18.94 -15.99 16.28
N LEU A 7 19.25 -16.07 14.98
CA LEU A 7 18.29 -16.48 13.95
C LEU A 7 17.76 -17.89 14.16
N GLN A 8 18.63 -18.84 14.52
CA GLN A 8 18.20 -20.20 14.83
C GLN A 8 17.29 -20.27 16.05
N VAL A 9 17.50 -19.42 17.06
CA VAL A 9 16.61 -19.31 18.23
C VAL A 9 15.25 -18.77 17.81
N ARG A 10 15.21 -17.68 17.04
CA ARG A 10 13.95 -17.09 16.55
C ARG A 10 13.17 -18.02 15.64
N LEU A 11 13.87 -18.76 14.78
CA LEU A 11 13.25 -19.75 13.90
C LEU A 11 12.61 -20.89 14.70
N LYS A 12 13.28 -21.34 15.77
CA LYS A 12 12.72 -22.33 16.70
C LYS A 12 11.50 -21.76 17.45
N GLU A 13 11.57 -20.52 17.91
CA GLU A 13 10.49 -19.83 18.58
C GLU A 13 9.24 -19.71 17.69
N LEU A 14 9.41 -19.23 16.45
CA LEU A 14 8.34 -19.15 15.46
C LEU A 14 7.74 -20.53 15.17
N SER A 15 8.59 -21.55 14.98
CA SER A 15 8.12 -22.92 14.76
C SER A 15 7.30 -23.46 15.94
N ALA A 16 7.68 -23.10 17.17
CA ALA A 16 6.95 -23.48 18.38
C ALA A 16 5.63 -22.70 18.52
N ALA A 17 5.61 -21.41 18.19
CA ALA A 17 4.40 -20.60 18.15
C ALA A 17 3.38 -21.16 17.16
N LEU A 18 3.83 -21.50 15.95
CA LEU A 18 2.99 -22.11 14.91
C LEU A 18 2.42 -23.46 15.37
N ALA A 19 3.24 -24.31 16.00
CA ALA A 19 2.80 -25.59 16.56
C ALA A 19 1.73 -25.42 17.66
N GLN A 20 1.74 -24.32 18.41
CA GLN A 20 0.71 -24.00 19.41
C GLN A 20 -0.59 -23.47 18.79
N ILE A 21 -0.52 -22.79 17.63
CA ILE A 21 -1.70 -22.22 16.96
C ILE A 21 -2.54 -23.30 16.27
N GLN A 22 -1.91 -24.28 15.63
CA GLN A 22 -2.60 -25.37 14.91
C GLN A 22 -3.68 -26.11 15.73
N PRO A 23 -3.43 -26.56 16.99
CA PRO A 23 -4.47 -27.21 17.78
C PRO A 23 -5.61 -26.26 18.18
N LEU A 24 -5.34 -24.97 18.36
CA LEU A 24 -6.39 -23.98 18.62
C LEU A 24 -7.30 -23.82 17.39
N VAL A 25 -6.73 -23.75 16.18
CA VAL A 25 -7.50 -23.71 14.93
C VAL A 25 -8.36 -24.96 14.76
N ALA A 26 -7.81 -26.15 15.05
CA ALA A 26 -8.59 -27.40 15.04
C ALA A 26 -9.73 -27.38 16.07
N ARG A 27 -9.49 -26.83 17.26
CA ARG A 27 -10.52 -26.64 18.30
C ARG A 27 -11.60 -25.66 17.87
N LEU A 28 -11.25 -24.56 17.20
CA LEU A 28 -12.23 -23.62 16.64
C LEU A 28 -13.11 -24.30 15.58
N LYS A 29 -12.50 -25.08 14.69
CA LYS A 29 -13.20 -25.82 13.63
C LYS A 29 -14.24 -26.80 14.20
N GLY A 30 -13.89 -27.48 15.30
CA GLY A 30 -14.75 -28.40 16.03
C GLY A 30 -15.72 -27.73 17.01
N PHE A 31 -15.72 -26.40 17.14
CA PHE A 31 -16.54 -25.71 18.12
C PHE A 31 -18.03 -25.84 17.77
N THR A 32 -18.80 -26.47 18.67
CA THR A 32 -20.25 -26.55 18.62
C THR A 32 -20.81 -25.85 19.85
N THR A 33 -21.61 -24.80 19.68
CA THR A 33 -22.30 -24.16 20.80
C THR A 33 -23.31 -25.16 21.38
N ALA A 34 -23.08 -25.61 22.61
CA ALA A 34 -24.10 -26.31 23.37
C ALA A 34 -25.26 -25.35 23.68
N VAL A 35 -26.49 -25.87 23.72
CA VAL A 35 -27.70 -25.06 23.91
C VAL A 35 -27.55 -24.19 25.18
N GLY A 36 -27.55 -22.86 25.02
CA GLY A 36 -27.40 -21.89 26.11
C GLY A 36 -25.97 -21.50 26.53
N GLN A 37 -24.91 -22.10 25.96
CA GLN A 37 -23.55 -21.55 26.07
C GLN A 37 -23.34 -20.56 24.91
N GLY A 38 -23.43 -19.27 25.20
CA GLY A 38 -23.35 -18.21 24.20
C GLY A 38 -22.10 -18.27 23.32
N ASP A 39 -22.14 -17.53 22.20
CA ASP A 39 -21.06 -17.44 21.21
C ASP A 39 -19.73 -16.85 21.76
N GLN A 40 -19.71 -16.40 23.01
CA GLN A 40 -18.59 -15.72 23.66
C GLN A 40 -17.30 -16.54 23.58
N ALA A 41 -17.32 -17.81 23.99
CA ALA A 41 -16.14 -18.66 23.99
C ALA A 41 -15.58 -18.94 22.57
N ARG A 42 -16.44 -18.94 21.55
CA ARG A 42 -15.99 -19.03 20.14
C ARG A 42 -15.28 -17.74 19.73
N LEU A 43 -15.83 -16.59 20.10
CA LEU A 43 -15.27 -15.29 19.77
C LEU A 43 -13.93 -15.08 20.47
N GLU A 44 -13.84 -15.40 21.77
CA GLU A 44 -12.60 -15.34 22.55
C GLU A 44 -11.50 -16.20 21.95
N LEU A 45 -11.81 -17.46 21.62
CA LEU A 45 -10.87 -18.38 20.99
C LEU A 45 -10.46 -17.90 19.58
N GLY A 46 -11.41 -17.33 18.84
CA GLY A 46 -11.14 -16.68 17.56
C GLY A 46 -10.20 -15.48 17.68
N THR A 47 -10.39 -14.63 18.69
CA THR A 47 -9.52 -13.48 18.96
C THR A 47 -8.13 -13.93 19.42
N GLU A 48 -8.04 -14.95 20.27
CA GLU A 48 -6.77 -15.52 20.75
C GLU A 48 -5.93 -16.10 19.59
N ILE A 49 -6.56 -16.84 18.68
CA ILE A 49 -5.86 -17.33 17.48
C ILE A 49 -5.40 -16.16 16.62
N HIS A 50 -6.27 -15.17 16.41
CA HIS A 50 -5.93 -14.03 15.57
C HIS A 50 -4.73 -13.24 16.13
N THR A 51 -4.69 -12.99 17.43
CA THR A 51 -3.57 -12.30 18.07
C THR A 51 -2.27 -13.10 17.97
N ARG A 52 -2.31 -14.41 18.24
CA ARG A 52 -1.11 -15.26 18.13
C ARG A 52 -0.60 -15.39 16.71
N LEU A 53 -1.51 -15.46 15.73
CA LEU A 53 -1.12 -15.53 14.33
C LEU A 53 -0.50 -14.21 13.86
N LYS A 54 -1.04 -13.07 14.30
CA LYS A 54 -0.47 -11.75 14.02
C LYS A 54 0.93 -11.60 14.64
N GLU A 55 1.10 -12.04 15.89
CA GLU A 55 2.41 -12.06 16.55
C GLU A 55 3.42 -12.94 15.79
N ALA A 56 3.00 -14.12 15.31
CA ALA A 56 3.85 -14.98 14.50
C ALA A 56 4.18 -14.40 13.11
N GLU A 57 3.26 -13.64 12.50
CA GLU A 57 3.48 -12.88 11.26
C GLU A 57 4.53 -11.78 11.48
N GLU A 58 4.41 -10.99 12.56
CA GLU A 58 5.39 -9.97 12.94
C GLU A 58 6.79 -10.56 13.19
N GLN A 59 6.87 -11.72 13.87
CA GLN A 59 8.13 -12.45 14.06
C GLN A 59 8.73 -12.95 12.74
N LEU A 60 7.90 -13.35 11.77
CA LEU A 60 8.35 -13.78 10.46
C LEU A 60 8.89 -12.61 9.64
N GLU A 61 8.23 -11.46 9.68
CA GLU A 61 8.69 -10.24 9.00
C GLU A 61 10.07 -9.82 9.53
N LEU A 62 10.23 -9.83 10.85
CA LEU A 62 11.51 -9.55 11.48
C LEU A 62 12.59 -10.56 11.06
N LEU A 63 12.25 -11.86 11.05
CA LEU A 63 13.15 -12.92 10.59
C LEU A 63 13.55 -12.72 9.12
N LYS A 64 12.61 -12.31 8.26
CA LYS A 64 12.86 -12.06 6.83
C LYS A 64 13.87 -10.93 6.62
N VAL A 65 13.71 -9.81 7.34
CA VAL A 65 14.65 -8.68 7.30
C VAL A 65 16.05 -9.10 7.76
N GLU A 66 16.15 -9.91 8.81
CA GLU A 66 17.45 -10.39 9.30
C GLU A 66 18.10 -11.40 8.34
N VAL A 67 17.31 -12.24 7.67
CA VAL A 67 17.80 -13.16 6.63
C VAL A 67 18.28 -12.39 5.39
N GLU A 68 17.54 -11.39 4.94
CA GLU A 68 17.91 -10.52 3.81
C GLU A 68 19.20 -9.73 4.11
N GLY A 69 19.37 -9.28 5.36
CA GLY A 69 20.61 -8.65 5.83
C GLY A 69 21.83 -9.59 5.78
N LEU A 70 21.64 -10.91 5.93
CA LEU A 70 22.71 -11.89 5.77
C LEU A 70 23.05 -12.23 4.32
N GLU A 71 22.08 -12.09 3.42
CA GLU A 71 22.23 -12.30 1.97
C GLU A 71 22.98 -11.11 1.33
N SER A 72 22.61 -9.89 1.70
CA SER A 72 23.25 -8.65 1.21
C SER A 72 24.71 -8.48 1.71
N GLY A 73 25.04 -9.02 2.88
CA GLY A 73 26.40 -8.98 3.44
C GLY A 73 27.42 -9.94 2.80
N ALA A 74 27.02 -10.73 1.80
CA ALA A 74 27.88 -11.70 1.12
C ALA A 74 28.71 -11.05 0.01
N ASP A 75 29.86 -10.48 0.37
CA ASP A 75 30.81 -9.91 -0.60
C ASP A 75 31.46 -11.04 -1.44
N PRO A 76 31.25 -11.10 -2.78
CA PRO A 76 31.60 -12.26 -3.62
C PRO A 76 33.10 -12.56 -3.70
N ARG A 77 33.97 -11.68 -3.16
CA ARG A 77 35.43 -11.81 -3.16
C ARG A 77 36.01 -12.71 -2.05
N ARG A 78 35.20 -13.14 -1.07
CA ARG A 78 35.62 -14.03 0.05
C ARG A 78 35.06 -15.46 -0.01
N LYS A 79 34.55 -15.88 -1.16
CA LYS A 79 33.81 -17.13 -1.44
C LYS A 79 34.55 -18.47 -1.18
N GLY A 80 35.81 -18.44 -0.75
CA GLY A 80 36.63 -19.66 -0.61
C GLY A 80 36.77 -20.21 0.82
N LEU A 81 36.49 -19.41 1.86
CA LEU A 81 36.80 -19.79 3.26
C LEU A 81 35.56 -20.10 4.12
N ASP A 82 34.36 -19.74 3.64
CA ASP A 82 33.12 -19.76 4.43
C ASP A 82 32.04 -20.72 3.89
N SER A 83 32.40 -21.73 3.08
CA SER A 83 31.44 -22.67 2.47
C SER A 83 30.53 -23.39 3.49
N GLU A 84 31.06 -23.70 4.68
CA GLU A 84 30.26 -24.30 5.76
C GLU A 84 29.21 -23.31 6.31
N LYS A 85 29.59 -22.03 6.50
CA LYS A 85 28.67 -20.97 6.94
C LYS A 85 27.66 -20.59 5.86
N GLU A 86 28.05 -20.62 4.58
CA GLU A 86 27.14 -20.44 3.45
C GLU A 86 26.07 -21.54 3.45
N SER A 87 26.46 -22.79 3.66
CA SER A 87 25.50 -23.91 3.75
C SER A 87 24.54 -23.80 4.94
N GLU A 88 24.99 -23.26 6.08
CA GLU A 88 24.14 -23.00 7.24
C GLU A 88 23.14 -21.88 6.98
N ARG A 89 23.54 -20.83 6.25
CA ARG A 89 22.65 -19.73 5.84
C ARG A 89 21.58 -20.21 4.87
N GLU A 90 21.96 -20.97 3.85
CA GLU A 90 21.00 -21.56 2.90
C GLU A 90 19.95 -22.43 3.61
N ARG A 91 20.37 -23.20 4.63
CA ARG A 91 19.43 -23.98 5.46
C ARG A 91 18.48 -23.08 6.24
N ILE A 92 18.94 -21.97 6.80
CA ILE A 92 18.09 -21.02 7.55
C ILE A 92 17.09 -20.35 6.60
N VAL A 93 17.52 -19.93 5.41
CA VAL A 93 16.65 -19.35 4.37
C VAL A 93 15.57 -20.36 3.97
N ALA A 94 15.95 -21.61 3.70
CA ALA A 94 14.99 -22.66 3.32
C ALA A 94 13.97 -22.94 4.44
N LEU A 95 14.43 -22.97 5.70
CA LEU A 95 13.54 -23.16 6.85
C LEU A 95 12.61 -21.96 7.07
N ALA A 96 13.09 -20.73 6.90
CA ALA A 96 12.28 -19.51 6.99
C ALA A 96 11.20 -19.49 5.90
N GLY A 97 11.54 -19.85 4.66
CA GLY A 97 10.59 -19.97 3.56
C GLY A 97 9.51 -21.03 3.82
N ARG A 98 9.89 -22.18 4.41
CA ARG A 98 8.93 -23.19 4.83
C ARG A 98 7.97 -22.68 5.91
N LEU A 99 8.49 -21.97 6.92
CA LEU A 99 7.64 -21.40 7.97
C LEU A 99 6.69 -20.32 7.44
N ALA A 100 7.10 -19.56 6.42
CA ALA A 100 6.22 -18.62 5.74
C ALA A 100 5.04 -19.31 5.05
N GLU A 101 5.31 -20.41 4.37
CA GLU A 101 4.28 -21.24 3.74
C GLU A 101 3.35 -21.88 4.78
N ASP A 102 3.92 -22.39 5.88
CA ASP A 102 3.13 -22.95 6.98
C ASP A 102 2.24 -21.88 7.67
N LEU A 103 2.71 -20.63 7.78
CA LEU A 103 1.88 -19.51 8.27
C LEU A 103 0.74 -19.16 7.32
N LYS A 104 1.00 -19.11 5.99
CA LYS A 104 -0.06 -18.90 5.00
C LYS A 104 -1.12 -20.00 5.05
N ARG A 105 -0.71 -21.26 5.19
CA ARG A 105 -1.62 -22.41 5.34
C ARG A 105 -2.46 -22.30 6.60
N THR A 106 -1.83 -22.03 7.74
CA THR A 106 -2.56 -21.88 9.02
C THR A 106 -3.52 -20.69 9.00
N ARG A 107 -3.21 -19.59 8.29
CA ARG A 107 -4.15 -18.47 8.04
C ARG A 107 -5.36 -18.92 7.23
N GLY A 108 -5.14 -19.67 6.15
CA GLY A 108 -6.22 -20.25 5.33
C GLY A 108 -7.11 -21.18 6.14
N ASP A 109 -6.50 -22.07 6.92
CA ASP A 109 -7.20 -23.00 7.81
C ASP A 109 -8.00 -22.27 8.90
N PHE A 110 -7.46 -21.18 9.45
CA PHE A 110 -8.19 -20.35 10.41
C PHE A 110 -9.43 -19.71 9.80
N ARG A 111 -9.35 -19.14 8.59
CA ARG A 111 -10.51 -18.59 7.89
C ARG A 111 -11.57 -19.66 7.64
N ASN A 112 -11.15 -20.85 7.20
CA ASN A 112 -12.05 -21.99 6.98
C ASN A 112 -12.69 -22.46 8.30
N ALA A 113 -11.90 -22.55 9.38
CA ALA A 113 -12.37 -22.91 10.71
C ALA A 113 -13.38 -21.89 11.27
N GLN A 114 -13.16 -20.58 11.07
CA GLN A 114 -14.12 -19.54 11.44
C GLN A 114 -15.45 -19.70 10.71
N LEU A 115 -15.41 -19.93 9.39
CA LEU A 115 -16.63 -20.13 8.60
C LEU A 115 -17.38 -21.39 9.03
N GLN A 116 -16.65 -22.48 9.30
CA GLN A 116 -17.25 -23.73 9.78
C GLN A 116 -17.86 -23.56 11.18
N ALA A 117 -17.16 -22.91 12.11
CA ALA A 117 -17.67 -22.63 13.45
C ALA A 117 -18.91 -21.72 13.43
N LYS A 118 -18.94 -20.74 12.52
CA LYS A 118 -20.12 -19.88 12.29
C LYS A 118 -21.30 -20.70 11.78
N ARG A 119 -21.10 -21.55 10.77
CA ARG A 119 -22.15 -22.45 10.25
C ARG A 119 -22.69 -23.38 11.34
N ASN A 120 -21.81 -23.97 12.13
CA ASN A 120 -22.19 -24.85 13.24
C ASN A 120 -23.03 -24.11 14.30
N ALA A 121 -22.64 -22.89 14.66
CA ALA A 121 -23.39 -22.06 15.60
C ALA A 121 -24.77 -21.64 15.06
N GLU A 122 -24.87 -21.32 13.77
CA GLU A 122 -26.16 -21.01 13.13
C GLU A 122 -27.09 -22.22 13.11
N VAL A 123 -26.56 -23.42 12.83
CA VAL A 123 -27.32 -24.68 12.88
C VAL A 123 -27.79 -24.96 14.31
N ALA A 124 -26.96 -24.74 15.32
CA ALA A 124 -27.36 -24.87 16.72
C ALA A 124 -28.47 -23.88 17.10
N ARG A 125 -28.34 -22.59 16.73
CA ARG A 125 -29.38 -21.58 16.96
C ARG A 125 -30.70 -21.90 16.25
N ARG A 126 -30.66 -22.50 15.05
CA ARG A 126 -31.88 -22.96 14.36
C ARG A 126 -32.59 -24.04 15.18
N LYS A 127 -31.84 -25.04 15.65
CA LYS A 127 -32.37 -26.12 16.52
C LYS A 127 -32.94 -25.58 17.82
N GLU A 128 -32.29 -24.61 18.47
CA GLU A 128 -32.83 -23.95 19.66
C GLU A 128 -34.18 -23.28 19.40
N ARG A 129 -34.30 -22.54 18.29
CA ARG A 129 -35.57 -21.92 17.90
C ARG A 129 -36.67 -22.96 17.69
N GLU A 130 -36.37 -24.04 16.96
CA GLU A 130 -37.32 -25.14 16.74
C GLU A 130 -37.80 -25.79 18.05
N LEU A 131 -36.90 -25.98 19.02
CA LEU A 131 -37.24 -26.49 20.34
C LEU A 131 -38.13 -25.52 21.13
N LEU A 132 -37.87 -24.22 21.07
CA LEU A 132 -38.69 -23.19 21.72
C LEU A 132 -40.08 -23.08 21.10
N PHE A 133 -40.19 -23.14 19.77
CA PHE A 133 -41.47 -23.13 19.06
C PHE A 133 -42.31 -24.38 19.37
N THR A 134 -41.70 -25.55 19.50
CA THR A 134 -42.42 -26.78 19.88
C THR A 134 -42.93 -26.73 21.32
N ARG A 135 -42.14 -26.14 22.22
CA ARG A 135 -42.52 -25.94 23.64
C ARG A 135 -43.68 -24.95 23.79
N SER A 136 -43.71 -23.86 23.03
CA SER A 136 -44.79 -22.87 23.12
C SER A 136 -46.13 -23.41 22.59
N GLN A 137 -46.13 -24.17 21.49
CA GLN A 137 -47.36 -24.80 20.97
C GLN A 137 -47.96 -25.82 21.95
N SER A 138 -47.12 -26.50 22.73
CA SER A 138 -47.56 -27.46 23.74
C SER A 138 -48.19 -26.78 24.97
N ALA A 139 -47.75 -25.56 25.30
CA ALA A 139 -48.30 -24.77 26.41
C ALA A 139 -49.65 -24.13 26.08
N GLU A 140 -49.84 -23.68 24.84
CA GLU A 140 -51.09 -23.02 24.40
C GLU A 140 -52.28 -24.00 24.38
N ARG A 141 -52.05 -25.26 24.00
CA ARG A 141 -53.09 -26.31 24.03
C ARG A 141 -53.61 -26.61 25.45
N LYS A 142 -52.87 -26.28 26.50
CA LYS A 142 -53.26 -26.57 27.89
C LYS A 142 -54.13 -25.45 28.52
N LYS A 143 -54.19 -24.26 27.91
CA LYS A 143 -54.95 -23.12 28.45
C LYS A 143 -56.42 -23.05 28.02
N GLN A 144 -56.84 -23.79 26.98
CA GLN A 144 -58.20 -23.74 26.45
C GLN A 144 -59.25 -24.59 27.23
N SER A 145 -58.87 -25.29 28.30
CA SER A 145 -59.77 -26.25 28.98
C SER A 145 -60.48 -25.73 30.24
N THR A 146 -60.48 -24.42 30.50
CA THR A 146 -61.12 -23.83 31.70
C THR A 146 -62.28 -22.91 31.30
N GLU A 147 -63.37 -23.51 30.80
CA GLU A 147 -64.58 -22.77 30.42
C GLU A 147 -65.79 -23.48 31.04
N LYS A 148 -66.16 -23.07 32.27
CA LYS A 148 -67.43 -23.31 32.99
C LYS A 148 -67.29 -22.77 34.43
N LEU A 149 -67.32 -21.45 34.57
CA LEU A 149 -67.45 -20.78 35.87
C LEU A 149 -68.81 -20.07 35.93
N THR A 150 -69.42 -20.10 37.11
CA THR A 150 -70.81 -19.70 37.38
C THR A 150 -70.98 -18.19 37.29
N GLN A 151 -72.20 -17.69 37.11
CA GLN A 151 -72.44 -16.25 36.84
C GLN A 151 -71.99 -15.33 38.00
N ASP A 152 -72.04 -15.79 39.24
CA ASP A 152 -71.50 -15.05 40.39
C ASP A 152 -69.97 -15.06 40.41
N ASP A 153 -69.33 -16.16 40.01
CA ASP A 153 -67.88 -16.21 39.81
C ASP A 153 -67.44 -15.27 38.68
N ILE A 154 -68.25 -15.08 37.64
CA ILE A 154 -67.96 -14.17 36.54
C ILE A 154 -67.95 -12.72 37.02
N VAL A 155 -68.89 -12.32 37.90
CA VAL A 155 -68.94 -10.94 38.42
C VAL A 155 -67.80 -10.67 39.42
N VAL A 156 -67.50 -11.63 40.29
CA VAL A 156 -66.35 -11.55 41.21
C VAL A 156 -65.03 -11.58 40.45
N ASN A 157 -64.93 -12.40 39.39
CA ASN A 157 -63.77 -12.44 38.52
C ASN A 157 -63.65 -11.16 37.68
N ALA A 158 -64.75 -10.56 37.24
CA ALA A 158 -64.71 -9.28 36.52
C ALA A 158 -64.18 -8.13 37.41
N SER A 159 -64.54 -8.11 38.69
CA SER A 159 -64.00 -7.13 39.65
C SER A 159 -62.51 -7.38 39.94
N ASN A 160 -62.12 -8.65 40.04
CA ASN A 160 -60.71 -9.03 40.15
C ASN A 160 -59.92 -8.71 38.87
N ASP A 161 -60.52 -8.85 37.68
CA ASP A 161 -59.93 -8.54 36.39
C ASP A 161 -59.77 -7.03 36.21
N VAL A 162 -60.73 -6.22 36.64
CA VAL A 162 -60.58 -4.75 36.66
C VAL A 162 -59.46 -4.35 37.62
N THR A 163 -59.40 -4.97 38.80
CA THR A 163 -58.33 -4.68 39.77
C THR A 163 -56.97 -5.16 39.27
N ALA A 164 -56.92 -6.31 38.59
CA ALA A 164 -55.73 -6.84 37.95
C ALA A 164 -55.31 -5.97 36.75
N ALA A 165 -56.27 -5.45 35.98
CA ALA A 165 -56.02 -4.53 34.87
C ALA A 165 -55.45 -3.21 35.40
N LEU A 166 -56.00 -2.63 36.46
CA LEU A 166 -55.46 -1.42 37.09
C LEU A 166 -54.04 -1.63 37.67
N ARG A 167 -53.79 -2.78 38.30
CA ARG A 167 -52.43 -3.13 38.73
C ARG A 167 -51.48 -3.31 37.54
N ARG A 168 -51.97 -3.90 36.45
CA ARG A 168 -51.20 -4.10 35.22
C ARG A 168 -50.92 -2.78 34.50
N THR A 169 -51.86 -1.84 34.47
CA THR A 169 -51.64 -0.50 33.89
C THR A 169 -50.68 0.30 34.75
N HIS A 170 -50.75 0.19 36.08
CA HIS A 170 -49.76 0.79 36.97
C HIS A 170 -48.36 0.22 36.73
N GLN A 171 -48.24 -1.11 36.63
CA GLN A 171 -46.98 -1.76 36.28
C GLN A 171 -46.47 -1.34 34.90
N LEU A 172 -47.35 -1.22 33.91
CA LEU A 172 -47.01 -0.71 32.58
C LEU A 172 -46.55 0.74 32.63
N MET A 173 -47.22 1.60 33.39
CA MET A 173 -46.83 2.99 33.56
C MET A 173 -45.47 3.12 34.25
N GLN A 174 -45.20 2.30 35.26
CA GLN A 174 -43.88 2.23 35.89
C GLN A 174 -42.80 1.72 34.94
N ALA A 175 -43.12 0.73 34.10
CA ALA A 175 -42.21 0.20 33.09
C ALA A 175 -41.97 1.18 31.93
N GLU A 176 -42.97 1.94 31.52
CA GLU A 176 -42.82 3.00 30.51
C GLU A 176 -42.02 4.19 31.07
N LEU A 177 -42.19 4.52 32.36
CA LEU A 177 -41.37 5.54 33.01
C LEU A 177 -39.90 5.13 33.11
N SER A 178 -39.59 3.88 33.49
CA SER A 178 -38.20 3.39 33.48
C SER A 178 -37.63 3.30 32.07
N ARG A 179 -38.46 2.92 31.09
CA ARG A 179 -38.09 2.92 29.67
C ARG A 179 -37.83 4.32 29.13
N SER A 180 -38.60 5.33 29.58
CA SER A 180 -38.38 6.73 29.23
C SER A 180 -37.07 7.27 29.82
N GLN A 181 -36.74 6.91 31.07
CA GLN A 181 -35.44 7.25 31.65
C GLN A 181 -34.29 6.61 30.87
N PHE A 182 -34.40 5.34 30.50
CA PHE A 182 -33.39 4.70 29.66
C PHE A 182 -33.29 5.34 28.27
N ALA A 183 -34.41 5.77 27.69
CA ALA A 183 -34.40 6.51 26.42
C ALA A 183 -33.73 7.89 26.57
N GLN A 184 -33.93 8.58 27.69
CA GLN A 184 -33.24 9.84 27.99
C GLN A 184 -31.73 9.63 28.17
N GLU A 185 -31.31 8.62 28.93
CA GLU A 185 -29.90 8.24 29.07
C GLU A 185 -29.28 7.91 27.71
N THR A 186 -30.00 7.18 26.85
CA THR A 186 -29.53 6.85 25.49
C THR A 186 -29.39 8.09 24.61
N LEU A 187 -30.34 9.03 24.69
CA LEU A 187 -30.28 10.29 23.95
C LEU A 187 -29.11 11.16 24.44
N GLU A 188 -28.89 11.21 25.76
CA GLU A 188 -27.76 11.92 26.35
C GLU A 188 -26.42 11.30 25.93
N GLN A 189 -26.30 9.97 25.96
CA GLN A 189 -25.14 9.25 25.44
C GLN A 189 -24.92 9.51 23.94
N SER A 190 -25.99 9.52 23.14
CA SER A 190 -25.89 9.83 21.71
C SER A 190 -25.45 11.27 21.46
N THR A 191 -25.89 12.21 22.31
CA THR A 191 -25.48 13.62 22.24
C THR A 191 -24.03 13.78 22.63
N ALA A 192 -23.58 13.09 23.68
CA ALA A 192 -22.18 13.05 24.10
C ALA A 192 -21.28 12.45 23.01
N ALA A 193 -21.76 11.38 22.33
CA ALA A 193 -21.06 10.78 21.20
C ALA A 193 -20.98 11.73 19.98
N ILE A 194 -22.03 12.51 19.72
CA ILE A 194 -21.99 13.53 18.66
C ILE A 194 -21.00 14.65 19.02
N SER A 195 -20.96 15.08 20.28
CA SER A 195 -19.98 16.09 20.70
C SER A 195 -18.54 15.59 20.64
N SER A 196 -18.27 14.35 21.06
CA SER A 196 -16.91 13.77 20.95
C SER A 196 -16.51 13.55 19.50
N LEU A 197 -17.47 13.20 18.63
CA LEU A 197 -17.22 13.13 17.20
C LEU A 197 -16.90 14.53 16.63
N SER A 198 -17.62 15.58 17.04
CA SER A 198 -17.33 16.97 16.64
C SER A 198 -15.94 17.43 17.10
N GLU A 199 -15.52 17.05 18.31
CA GLU A 199 -14.17 17.31 18.82
C GLU A 199 -13.13 16.59 17.96
N SER A 200 -13.33 15.29 17.67
CA SER A 200 -12.42 14.54 16.79
C SER A 200 -12.32 15.10 15.37
N TYR A 201 -13.41 15.63 14.81
CA TYR A 201 -13.39 16.31 13.50
C TYR A 201 -12.60 17.62 13.56
N THR A 202 -12.68 18.35 14.68
CA THR A 202 -11.90 19.57 14.90
C THR A 202 -10.42 19.23 15.02
N ASP A 203 -10.07 18.18 15.76
CA ASP A 203 -8.71 17.67 15.85
C ASP A 203 -8.17 17.24 14.49
N LEU A 204 -8.97 16.54 13.68
CA LEU A 204 -8.60 16.18 12.31
C LEU A 204 -8.34 17.41 11.42
N ASP A 205 -9.10 18.49 11.57
CA ASP A 205 -8.84 19.75 10.85
C ASP A 205 -7.50 20.39 11.29
N THR A 206 -7.15 20.32 12.58
CA THR A 206 -5.83 20.75 13.06
C THR A 206 -4.68 19.87 12.51
N LEU A 207 -4.91 18.55 12.38
CA LEU A 207 -3.95 17.63 11.78
C LEU A 207 -3.81 17.85 10.28
N ILE A 208 -4.90 18.10 9.57
CA ILE A 208 -4.88 18.39 8.14
C ILE A 208 -4.20 19.74 7.88
N SER A 209 -4.48 20.77 8.68
CA SER A 209 -3.82 22.07 8.54
C SER A 209 -2.33 22.00 8.86
N SER A 210 -1.92 21.26 9.90
CA SER A 210 -0.49 21.03 10.20
C SER A 210 0.19 20.21 9.11
N SER A 211 -0.45 19.16 8.59
CA SER A 211 0.03 18.39 7.44
C SER A 211 0.19 19.27 6.19
N ARG A 212 -0.79 20.13 5.87
CA ARG A 212 -0.69 21.08 4.75
C ARG A 212 0.42 22.09 4.94
N ASN A 213 0.68 22.55 6.16
CA ASN A 213 1.81 23.43 6.46
C ASN A 213 3.15 22.71 6.27
N LEU A 214 3.26 21.43 6.67
CA LEU A 214 4.46 20.61 6.46
C LEU A 214 4.68 20.27 4.99
N ILE A 215 3.62 19.91 4.25
CA ILE A 215 3.68 19.72 2.80
C ILE A 215 4.05 21.03 2.11
N GLY A 216 3.52 22.15 2.59
CA GLY A 216 3.86 23.48 2.12
C GLY A 216 5.34 23.82 2.36
N SER A 217 5.89 23.50 3.53
CA SER A 217 7.31 23.74 3.83
C SER A 217 8.22 22.83 3.03
N LEU A 218 7.87 21.55 2.87
CA LEU A 218 8.60 20.59 2.04
C LEU A 218 8.57 20.98 0.56
N LEU A 219 7.39 21.28 0.01
CA LEU A 219 7.27 21.73 -1.38
C LEU A 219 7.95 23.08 -1.60
N ARG A 220 7.93 23.99 -0.62
CA ARG A 220 8.66 25.26 -0.72
C ARG A 220 10.16 25.04 -0.70
N SER A 221 10.66 24.16 0.17
CA SER A 221 12.08 23.80 0.28
C SER A 221 12.59 23.11 -0.98
N GLN A 222 11.86 22.09 -1.47
CA GLN A 222 12.22 21.37 -2.69
C GLN A 222 12.13 22.27 -3.94
N LYS A 223 11.16 23.19 -4.00
CA LYS A 223 11.10 24.19 -5.09
C LYS A 223 12.25 25.18 -5.06
N SER A 224 12.68 25.65 -3.89
CA SER A 224 13.81 26.58 -3.83
C SER A 224 15.11 25.94 -4.33
N ASP A 225 15.32 24.66 -4.03
CA ASP A 225 16.53 23.95 -4.45
C ASP A 225 16.53 23.65 -5.95
N THR A 226 15.38 23.24 -6.48
CA THR A 226 15.20 23.02 -7.92
C THR A 226 15.48 24.30 -8.73
N TRP A 227 15.13 25.47 -8.21
CA TRP A 227 15.37 26.74 -8.91
C TRP A 227 16.86 27.12 -8.96
N TYR A 228 17.64 26.82 -7.92
CA TYR A 228 19.10 27.01 -7.93
C TYR A 228 19.80 26.03 -8.87
N LEU A 229 19.41 24.76 -8.86
CA LEU A 229 19.96 23.76 -9.78
C LEU A 229 19.63 24.09 -11.24
N GLU A 230 18.39 24.51 -11.52
CA GLU A 230 17.95 24.90 -12.85
C GLU A 230 18.74 26.12 -13.37
N THR A 231 18.87 27.17 -12.56
CA THR A 231 19.64 28.37 -12.94
C THR A 231 21.14 28.07 -13.12
N ALA A 232 21.72 27.22 -12.27
CA ALA A 232 23.11 26.77 -12.40
C ALA A 232 23.33 25.93 -13.68
N PHE A 233 22.39 25.05 -14.02
CA PHE A 233 22.44 24.24 -15.24
C PHE A 233 22.40 25.10 -16.51
N TYR A 234 21.53 26.13 -16.56
CA TYR A 234 21.50 27.06 -17.70
C TYR A 234 22.77 27.90 -17.83
N ILE A 235 23.35 28.38 -16.72
CA ILE A 235 24.64 29.09 -16.75
C ILE A 235 25.74 28.14 -17.25
N LEU A 236 25.77 26.89 -16.77
CA LEU A 236 26.72 25.88 -17.21
C LEU A 236 26.60 25.59 -18.71
N ILE A 237 25.39 25.36 -19.21
CA ILE A 237 25.13 25.22 -20.65
C ILE A 237 25.59 26.46 -21.41
N GLY A 238 25.30 27.65 -20.92
CA GLY A 238 25.75 28.90 -21.52
C GLY A 238 27.28 28.99 -21.63
N THR A 239 28.01 28.60 -20.60
CA THR A 239 29.48 28.57 -20.62
C THR A 239 30.05 27.49 -21.54
N ILE A 240 29.44 26.31 -21.59
CA ILE A 240 29.83 25.23 -22.51
C ILE A 240 29.56 25.65 -23.95
N ALA A 241 28.37 26.19 -24.25
CA ALA A 241 28.01 26.72 -25.56
C ALA A 241 28.99 27.82 -25.98
N TRP A 242 29.37 28.72 -25.07
CA TRP A 242 30.39 29.75 -25.31
C TRP A 242 31.77 29.15 -25.59
N LEU A 243 32.19 28.13 -24.85
CA LEU A 243 33.45 27.43 -25.09
C LEU A 243 33.44 26.69 -26.42
N VAL A 244 32.36 26.01 -26.78
CA VAL A 244 32.20 25.33 -28.07
C VAL A 244 32.25 26.36 -29.20
N PHE A 245 31.53 27.48 -29.07
CA PHE A 245 31.58 28.58 -30.02
C PHE A 245 33.00 29.13 -30.18
N ARG A 246 33.69 29.38 -29.06
CA ARG A 246 35.03 29.94 -29.07
C ARG A 246 36.11 28.96 -29.54
N ARG A 247 36.01 27.68 -29.17
CA ARG A 247 37.06 26.66 -29.39
C ARG A 247 36.87 25.93 -30.71
N ILE A 248 35.64 25.50 -31.00
CA ILE A 248 35.33 24.58 -32.10
C ILE A 248 34.76 25.29 -33.32
N LEU A 249 34.05 26.41 -33.14
CA LEU A 249 33.59 27.20 -34.27
C LEU A 249 34.68 28.18 -34.73
N TYR A 250 35.38 28.89 -33.84
CA TYR A 250 36.33 29.92 -34.30
C TYR A 250 37.59 29.36 -35.01
N GLY A 251 38.19 28.28 -34.52
CA GLY A 251 39.41 27.70 -35.11
C GLY A 251 39.14 26.92 -36.40
N PRO A 252 38.36 25.83 -36.34
CA PRO A 252 37.98 25.03 -37.50
C PRO A 252 37.25 25.82 -38.58
N MET A 253 36.38 26.80 -38.27
CA MET A 253 35.76 27.62 -39.34
C MET A 253 36.79 28.47 -40.07
N TRP A 254 37.86 28.93 -39.42
CA TRP A 254 38.94 29.62 -40.14
C TRP A 254 39.66 28.65 -41.10
N TRP A 255 39.83 27.39 -40.70
CA TRP A 255 40.32 26.35 -41.60
C TRP A 255 39.32 26.02 -42.71
N LEU A 256 38.02 25.96 -42.40
CA LEU A 256 36.92 25.71 -43.33
C LEU A 256 36.71 26.88 -44.31
N VAL A 257 37.11 28.10 -43.97
CA VAL A 257 37.15 29.26 -44.88
C VAL A 257 38.47 29.29 -45.67
N TRP A 258 39.60 28.93 -45.06
CA TRP A 258 40.92 28.92 -45.71
C TRP A 258 41.11 27.75 -46.69
N LEU A 259 40.56 26.57 -46.39
CA LEU A 259 40.66 25.37 -47.20
C LEU A 259 39.98 25.51 -48.57
N PRO A 260 38.72 25.99 -48.72
CA PRO A 260 38.14 26.24 -50.02
C PRO A 260 38.85 27.39 -50.72
N LEU A 261 39.33 28.43 -50.03
CA LEU A 261 40.08 29.53 -50.65
C LEU A 261 41.42 29.05 -51.25
N ARG A 262 42.14 28.18 -50.54
CA ARG A 262 43.38 27.54 -51.03
C ARG A 262 43.10 26.53 -52.14
N LEU A 263 42.02 25.76 -52.06
CA LEU A 263 41.58 24.89 -53.15
C LEU A 263 41.20 25.70 -54.38
N PHE A 264 40.45 26.80 -54.23
CA PHE A 264 40.12 27.72 -55.30
C PHE A 264 41.39 28.30 -55.92
N GLY A 265 42.35 28.74 -55.11
CA GLY A 265 43.65 29.20 -55.59
C GLY A 265 44.42 28.13 -56.37
N ARG A 266 44.36 26.86 -55.98
CA ARG A 266 44.97 25.74 -56.72
C ARG A 266 44.20 25.38 -57.99
N PHE A 267 42.87 25.46 -57.96
CA PHE A 267 42.02 25.24 -59.14
C PHE A 267 42.16 26.37 -60.16
N THR A 268 42.20 27.64 -59.72
CA THR A 268 42.44 28.78 -60.61
C THR A 268 43.88 28.76 -61.15
N PHE A 269 44.89 28.44 -60.35
CA PHE A 269 46.26 28.25 -60.87
C PHE A 269 46.43 27.01 -61.74
N ALA A 270 45.68 25.92 -61.54
CA ALA A 270 45.75 24.74 -62.40
C ALA A 270 45.06 24.98 -63.75
N ILE A 271 43.96 25.74 -63.77
CA ILE A 271 43.26 26.12 -65.01
C ILE A 271 44.02 27.23 -65.76
N LEU A 272 44.71 28.14 -65.05
CA LEU A 272 45.53 29.19 -65.64
C LEU A 272 46.97 28.70 -65.98
N GLY A 273 47.45 27.64 -65.32
CA GLY A 273 48.78 27.05 -65.52
C GLY A 273 48.90 26.13 -66.75
N THR A 274 47.77 25.73 -67.35
CA THR A 274 47.76 24.94 -68.61
C THR A 274 47.72 25.80 -69.87
N VAL A 275 47.65 27.13 -69.75
CA VAL A 275 47.73 28.08 -70.89
C VAL A 275 48.66 29.23 -70.52
N GLY A 276 49.97 29.07 -70.77
CA GLY A 276 50.90 30.21 -70.62
C GLY A 276 52.36 29.84 -70.43
N ILE A 277 52.98 29.18 -71.41
CA ILE A 277 54.44 29.25 -71.58
C ILE A 277 54.76 30.58 -72.24
N THR A 278 55.51 31.48 -71.57
CA THR A 278 56.59 32.24 -72.24
C THR A 278 57.33 33.18 -71.29
N SER A 279 58.67 33.03 -71.27
CA SER A 279 59.71 34.08 -71.11
C SER A 279 59.82 34.82 -69.77
N LYS A 280 60.99 35.21 -69.24
CA LYS A 280 62.41 34.90 -69.43
C LYS A 280 63.13 35.77 -68.38
N ALA A 281 64.21 35.24 -67.81
CA ALA A 281 65.43 35.95 -67.42
C ALA A 281 65.51 36.76 -66.09
N VAL A 282 66.74 36.67 -65.56
CA VAL A 282 67.47 37.54 -64.62
C VAL A 282 67.17 37.26 -63.13
N GLN A 283 67.97 36.53 -62.34
CA GLN A 283 69.41 36.55 -61.99
C GLN A 283 69.75 37.49 -60.81
N ALA A 284 70.46 36.91 -59.81
CA ALA A 284 71.28 37.52 -58.75
C ALA A 284 70.54 38.33 -57.66
N SER A 285 71.02 38.52 -56.43
CA SER A 285 71.99 37.90 -55.50
C SER A 285 71.88 38.70 -54.19
N GLU A 286 72.27 38.08 -53.07
CA GLU A 286 72.94 38.69 -51.89
C GLU A 286 72.22 39.68 -50.93
N SER A 287 72.15 39.21 -49.66
CA SER A 287 72.81 39.74 -48.45
C SER A 287 72.32 40.98 -47.67
N ALA A 288 72.34 40.79 -46.34
CA ALA A 288 72.56 41.76 -45.23
C ALA A 288 71.37 42.72 -44.91
N THR A 289 71.05 43.18 -43.70
CA THR A 289 71.71 43.32 -42.37
C THR A 289 70.60 43.77 -41.39
N VAL A 290 70.53 43.25 -40.15
CA VAL A 290 70.79 43.92 -38.83
C VAL A 290 70.07 45.27 -38.63
N VAL A 291 69.26 45.47 -37.56
CA VAL A 291 69.55 46.18 -36.28
C VAL A 291 68.22 46.08 -35.47
N GLU A 292 68.13 45.43 -34.31
CA GLU A 292 68.54 45.85 -32.94
C GLU A 292 67.65 46.94 -32.30
N TYR A 293 66.91 46.59 -31.24
CA TYR A 293 66.89 47.29 -29.94
C TYR A 293 66.07 46.50 -28.91
N VAL A 294 66.65 46.43 -27.71
CA VAL A 294 66.31 45.76 -26.43
C VAL A 294 66.68 46.83 -25.35
N PRO A 295 66.37 46.78 -24.02
CA PRO A 295 65.37 46.15 -23.14
C PRO A 295 64.70 47.18 -22.16
N GLN A 296 64.07 46.71 -21.06
CA GLN A 296 64.32 47.10 -19.63
C GLN A 296 62.98 47.24 -18.84
N GLU A 297 62.54 46.32 -17.96
CA GLU A 297 62.95 45.88 -16.59
C GLU A 297 62.32 46.62 -15.38
N THR A 298 61.48 45.89 -14.62
CA THR A 298 61.42 45.76 -13.12
C THR A 298 60.71 46.87 -12.26
N PRO A 299 60.56 46.73 -10.90
CA PRO A 299 59.41 46.15 -10.16
C PRO A 299 58.94 47.03 -8.93
N ILE A 300 58.33 46.41 -7.87
CA ILE A 300 58.07 46.87 -6.44
C ILE A 300 56.57 47.18 -6.13
N ILE A 301 55.79 46.36 -5.37
CA ILE A 301 55.63 46.09 -3.89
C ILE A 301 54.87 47.19 -3.08
N GLU A 302 53.60 46.86 -2.68
CA GLU A 302 52.78 47.09 -1.43
C GLU A 302 52.83 48.41 -0.59
N PRO A 303 51.86 48.77 0.34
CA PRO A 303 50.96 47.90 1.16
C PRO A 303 49.53 48.41 1.60
N LYS A 304 48.78 47.50 2.28
CA LYS A 304 47.75 47.64 3.38
C LYS A 304 46.42 48.38 3.12
N VAL A 305 45.22 47.91 3.51
CA VAL A 305 44.65 47.72 4.88
C VAL A 305 43.35 46.87 4.84
N GLU A 306 43.12 45.98 5.81
CA GLU A 306 41.80 45.39 6.19
C GLU A 306 41.25 46.05 7.49
N PRO A 307 39.96 45.87 7.90
CA PRO A 307 39.59 44.66 8.67
C PRO A 307 38.14 44.11 8.52
N ASN A 308 38.02 42.77 8.61
CA ASN A 308 37.18 41.94 9.51
C ASN A 308 35.62 42.03 9.48
N VAL A 309 34.91 40.90 9.32
CA VAL A 309 34.18 40.13 10.38
C VAL A 309 33.95 38.67 9.93
N GLN A 310 34.15 37.75 10.88
CA GLN A 310 33.99 36.29 10.88
C GLN A 310 32.56 35.78 10.60
N SER A 311 32.45 34.55 10.11
CA SER A 311 31.69 33.48 10.79
C SER A 311 32.10 32.11 10.25
N ALA A 312 32.43 31.21 11.16
CA ALA A 312 32.69 29.79 10.95
C ALA A 312 31.36 29.04 10.81
N ASP A 313 31.37 27.89 10.13
CA ASP A 313 30.57 26.74 10.56
C ASP A 313 31.11 25.43 10.02
N SER A 314 30.88 24.40 10.83
CA SER A 314 31.46 23.07 10.82
C SER A 314 30.42 22.04 10.36
N GLU A 315 30.92 20.87 9.97
CA GLU A 315 30.27 19.64 9.50
C GLU A 315 28.96 19.17 10.16
N ALA A 316 28.05 18.59 9.34
CA ALA A 316 27.29 17.32 9.50
C ALA A 316 26.25 17.20 8.35
N VAL A 317 26.44 16.41 7.28
CA VAL A 317 26.11 14.96 7.07
C VAL A 317 24.68 14.56 7.47
N TRP A 318 23.90 14.10 6.47
CA TRP A 318 22.77 13.13 6.36
C TRP A 318 21.98 13.56 5.09
N ASP A 319 21.46 12.78 4.14
CA ASP A 319 21.33 11.34 3.87
C ASP A 319 20.93 11.23 2.38
N GLN A 320 21.43 10.27 1.62
CA GLN A 320 21.12 10.09 0.18
C GLN A 320 20.09 8.96 0.00
N VAL A 321 19.02 9.23 -0.75
CA VAL A 321 18.05 8.22 -1.23
C VAL A 321 18.54 7.69 -2.58
N PRO A 322 18.52 6.36 -2.83
CA PRO A 322 18.98 5.81 -4.10
C PRO A 322 17.95 6.05 -5.21
N VAL A 323 18.45 6.33 -6.40
CA VAL A 323 17.69 6.44 -7.65
C VAL A 323 17.31 5.02 -8.10
N MET A 324 16.01 4.74 -8.24
CA MET A 324 15.47 3.53 -8.88
C MET A 324 15.42 3.73 -10.40
N ASP A 325 15.84 2.72 -11.16
CA ASP A 325 15.90 2.73 -12.62
C ASP A 325 14.51 2.49 -13.24
N GLU A 326 14.16 3.25 -14.29
CA GLU A 326 12.90 3.20 -15.06
C GLU A 326 12.57 1.80 -15.62
N ALA A 327 13.54 0.88 -15.69
CA ALA A 327 13.36 -0.48 -16.18
C ALA A 327 12.55 -1.40 -15.24
N GLU A 328 12.36 -1.01 -13.97
CA GLU A 328 11.54 -1.75 -13.01
C GLU A 328 10.04 -1.38 -13.08
N GLU A 329 9.70 -0.16 -13.48
CA GLU A 329 8.30 0.25 -13.69
C GLU A 329 7.67 -0.47 -14.90
N ASP A 330 8.40 -0.63 -16.00
CA ASP A 330 7.89 -1.36 -17.18
C ASP A 330 7.64 -2.85 -16.87
N ARG A 331 8.45 -3.47 -16.00
CA ARG A 331 8.25 -4.87 -15.58
C ARG A 331 7.02 -5.05 -14.70
N LEU A 332 6.72 -4.06 -13.86
CA LEU A 332 5.52 -4.07 -13.01
C LEU A 332 4.24 -3.87 -13.83
N ILE A 333 4.31 -3.13 -14.95
CA ILE A 333 3.17 -2.93 -15.85
C ILE A 333 2.84 -4.23 -16.61
N ASP A 334 3.85 -4.96 -17.08
CA ASP A 334 3.67 -6.26 -17.74
C ASP A 334 3.13 -7.33 -16.76
N GLU A 335 3.61 -7.34 -15.50
CA GLU A 335 3.14 -8.29 -14.47
C GLU A 335 1.70 -8.00 -14.01
N ILE A 336 1.27 -6.73 -14.03
CA ILE A 336 -0.13 -6.35 -13.80
C ILE A 336 -1.02 -6.76 -14.99
N GLY A 337 -0.51 -6.68 -16.22
CA GLY A 337 -1.21 -7.16 -17.42
C GLY A 337 -1.47 -8.66 -17.39
N GLU A 338 -0.49 -9.45 -16.94
CA GLU A 338 -0.62 -10.91 -16.81
C GLU A 338 -1.59 -11.32 -15.69
N MET A 339 -1.58 -10.61 -14.55
CA MET A 339 -2.55 -10.84 -13.46
C MET A 339 -4.00 -10.48 -13.85
N VAL A 340 -4.20 -9.50 -14.74
CA VAL A 340 -5.54 -9.13 -15.23
C VAL A 340 -6.07 -10.19 -16.21
N GLU A 341 -5.22 -10.74 -17.10
CA GLU A 341 -5.62 -11.85 -17.98
C GLU A 341 -5.86 -13.17 -17.23
N GLU A 342 -5.13 -13.42 -16.13
CA GLU A 342 -5.32 -14.62 -15.31
C GLU A 342 -6.58 -14.54 -14.43
N SER A 343 -6.96 -13.34 -14.00
CA SER A 343 -8.22 -13.10 -13.26
C SER A 343 -9.46 -13.14 -14.16
N GLU A 344 -9.39 -12.66 -15.41
CA GLU A 344 -10.47 -12.85 -16.39
C GLU A 344 -10.72 -14.32 -16.74
N LYS A 345 -9.68 -15.17 -16.70
CA LYS A 345 -9.83 -16.63 -16.90
C LYS A 345 -10.38 -17.38 -15.68
N GLN A 346 -10.37 -16.78 -14.49
CA GLN A 346 -10.82 -17.42 -13.24
C GLN A 346 -12.19 -16.93 -12.74
N GLU A 347 -12.73 -15.83 -13.27
CA GLU A 347 -14.04 -15.28 -12.86
C GLU A 347 -15.06 -15.20 -14.01
N GLU A 348 -15.23 -16.27 -14.77
CA GLU A 348 -16.57 -16.59 -15.27
C GLU A 348 -17.29 -17.38 -14.17
N THR A 349 -18.10 -16.70 -13.37
CA THR A 349 -19.07 -17.36 -12.49
C THR A 349 -19.96 -18.25 -13.36
N ASN A 350 -19.64 -19.54 -13.35
CA ASN A 350 -20.30 -20.56 -14.15
C ASN A 350 -21.73 -20.75 -13.62
N ILE A 351 -22.68 -20.04 -14.23
CA ILE A 351 -24.12 -20.11 -13.92
C ILE A 351 -24.72 -21.46 -14.35
N ASP A 352 -23.97 -22.28 -15.10
CA ASP A 352 -24.46 -23.53 -15.68
C ASP A 352 -24.15 -24.80 -14.88
N ASP A 353 -23.44 -24.72 -13.75
CA ASP A 353 -23.07 -25.89 -12.93
C ASP A 353 -24.13 -26.25 -11.85
N ILE A 354 -25.40 -25.93 -12.10
CA ILE A 354 -26.52 -26.35 -11.24
C ILE A 354 -27.10 -27.65 -11.77
N SER A 355 -26.89 -28.75 -11.04
CA SER A 355 -27.52 -30.05 -11.30
C SER A 355 -29.04 -29.91 -11.48
N GLU A 356 -29.61 -30.63 -12.46
CA GLU A 356 -31.05 -30.58 -12.78
C GLU A 356 -31.94 -30.86 -11.56
N GLU A 357 -31.46 -31.67 -10.60
CA GLU A 357 -32.16 -31.97 -9.35
C GLU A 357 -32.25 -30.76 -8.40
N GLU A 358 -31.23 -29.90 -8.37
CA GLU A 358 -31.22 -28.69 -7.55
C GLU A 358 -32.09 -27.58 -8.16
N ARG A 359 -32.17 -27.53 -9.50
CA ARG A 359 -33.06 -26.62 -10.22
C ARG A 359 -34.54 -26.92 -9.95
N GLN A 360 -34.91 -28.19 -9.91
CA GLN A 360 -36.28 -28.62 -9.58
C GLN A 360 -36.65 -28.28 -8.14
N ARG A 361 -35.75 -28.53 -7.17
CA ARG A 361 -35.98 -28.15 -5.77
C ARG A 361 -36.18 -26.65 -5.60
N GLN A 362 -35.42 -25.82 -6.31
CA GLN A 362 -35.58 -24.37 -6.25
C GLN A 362 -36.88 -23.87 -6.89
N ALA A 363 -37.40 -24.59 -7.89
CA ALA A 363 -38.70 -24.29 -8.52
C ALA A 363 -39.90 -24.66 -7.63
N GLU A 364 -39.75 -25.65 -6.75
CA GLU A 364 -40.79 -26.07 -5.80
C GLU A 364 -40.92 -25.13 -4.58
N LEU A 365 -39.92 -24.27 -4.31
CA LEU A 365 -40.06 -23.27 -3.26
C LEU A 365 -40.96 -22.10 -3.72
N PRO A 366 -41.96 -21.69 -2.91
CA PRO A 366 -42.83 -20.57 -3.25
C PRO A 366 -42.02 -19.28 -3.37
N ARG A 367 -42.13 -18.62 -4.53
CA ARG A 367 -41.42 -17.37 -4.82
C ARG A 367 -41.85 -16.26 -3.85
N ASN A 368 -40.86 -15.62 -3.23
CA ASN A 368 -41.07 -14.53 -2.28
C ASN A 368 -41.65 -13.28 -2.99
N PRO A 369 -42.86 -12.82 -2.66
CA PRO A 369 -43.51 -11.71 -3.36
C PRO A 369 -42.86 -10.35 -3.09
N LYS A 370 -41.89 -10.25 -2.18
CA LYS A 370 -41.20 -8.99 -1.83
C LYS A 370 -39.90 -8.77 -2.61
N LYS A 371 -39.49 -9.67 -3.50
CA LYS A 371 -38.29 -9.50 -4.33
C LYS A 371 -38.66 -8.77 -5.63
N ARG A 372 -38.31 -7.47 -5.72
CA ARG A 372 -38.39 -6.69 -6.96
C ARG A 372 -37.26 -7.13 -7.90
N MET A 373 -37.60 -7.65 -9.07
CA MET A 373 -36.63 -7.87 -10.15
C MET A 373 -36.49 -6.56 -10.92
N PHE A 374 -35.25 -6.12 -11.18
CA PHE A 374 -34.96 -4.99 -12.05
C PHE A 374 -35.19 -5.44 -13.49
N GLU A 375 -36.16 -4.84 -14.18
CA GLU A 375 -36.39 -5.08 -15.61
C GLU A 375 -35.55 -4.08 -16.41
N ALA A 376 -34.50 -4.61 -17.03
CA ALA A 376 -33.75 -4.05 -18.15
C ALA A 376 -34.66 -3.58 -19.29
N THR A 377 -35.13 -2.33 -19.33
CA THR A 377 -35.76 -1.81 -20.56
C THR A 377 -34.66 -1.50 -21.58
N ASP A 378 -34.40 -2.43 -22.51
CA ASP A 378 -33.50 -2.21 -23.63
C ASP A 378 -34.13 -1.19 -24.60
N VAL A 379 -33.59 0.02 -24.62
CA VAL A 379 -33.94 1.04 -25.62
C VAL A 379 -32.99 0.87 -26.81
N PRO A 380 -33.46 0.50 -28.01
CA PRO A 380 -32.58 0.37 -29.16
C PRO A 380 -32.09 1.75 -29.59
N GLN A 381 -30.77 1.98 -29.50
CA GLN A 381 -30.12 3.16 -30.05
C GLN A 381 -30.12 3.08 -31.58
N GLN A 382 -30.99 3.87 -32.20
CA GLN A 382 -30.97 4.13 -33.64
C GLN A 382 -29.71 4.96 -33.96
N LYS A 383 -28.77 4.37 -34.71
CA LYS A 383 -27.63 5.08 -35.29
C LYS A 383 -28.13 5.82 -36.52
N ASP A 384 -28.22 7.14 -36.43
CA ASP A 384 -28.35 7.98 -37.62
C ASP A 384 -26.97 8.11 -38.26
N GLU A 385 -26.81 7.47 -39.41
CA GLU A 385 -25.72 7.73 -40.35
C GLU A 385 -26.04 9.03 -41.10
N LEU A 386 -25.11 9.99 -41.09
CA LEU A 386 -24.90 10.97 -42.17
C LEU A 386 -23.46 11.50 -42.13
#